data_AF-A0A2H6K1P9-F1
#
_entry.id   AF-A0A2H6K1P9-F1
#
_cell.length_a   1.000
_cell.length_b   1.000
_cell.length_c   1.000
_cell.angle_alpha   90.00
_cell.angle_beta   90.00
_cell.angle_gamma   90.00
#
_symmetry.space_group_name_H-M   'P 1'
#
loop_
_entity.id
_entity.type
_entity.pdbx_description
1 polymer ?
#
loop_
_entity_poly.entity_id
_entity_poly.type
_entity_poly.pdbx_seq_one_letter_code
_entity_poly.pdbx_strand_id
1 'polypeptide(L)'
;MTDKAVITILGKDRKGLISGVTGFLAQGNVNITDIKQSVVQGLFTMFMTVDLSTGRLGFEDLQTGLKRLAEKLQVEIEVTSFSEYQDHRPVKPRNPYALVVLGRDRPGIVSDVSSILVSMDLNIESTNLTARGDLISVKFIIDIEDKSPEKVREAVKQASERVGLDVVVLRYENFQREKRLIVFDMDSTITDDEVIDALATAAGVEAEVKSITARAMQGDLDFKKALKDRVKLLTGMPVSVLEDIAENLTLTPGTEELLSTLKSMGYKTALISGGFTFFTDRLKEELDFDYAYANKLEIVDGRLTGRIRGRIIDAEGKGRIIQELAKKENISTDNIVAVGDGANDQIMIKNAGLGIAFNAKDLLKKISDGTISKTNIVGLLNVLGGEER
;
A
#
# COMPACT_ATOMS: atom_id res chain seq x y z
N MET A 1 -12.13 -34.09 27.59
CA MET A 1 -12.19 -34.27 26.12
C MET A 1 -12.97 -33.10 25.59
N THR A 2 -12.48 -32.38 24.60
CA THR A 2 -13.28 -31.29 24.01
C THR A 2 -14.39 -31.91 23.17
N ASP A 3 -15.64 -31.70 23.56
CA ASP A 3 -16.85 -32.08 22.80
C ASP A 3 -17.03 -31.15 21.59
N LYS A 4 -16.00 -31.04 20.75
CA LYS A 4 -15.99 -30.20 19.56
C LYS A 4 -15.60 -31.03 18.34
N ALA A 5 -16.21 -30.72 17.22
CA ALA A 5 -15.89 -31.32 15.93
C ALA A 5 -15.63 -30.23 14.88
N VAL A 6 -14.82 -30.56 13.88
CA VAL A 6 -14.63 -29.75 12.68
C VAL A 6 -15.38 -30.42 11.54
N ILE A 7 -16.19 -29.64 10.81
CA ILE A 7 -16.89 -30.10 9.62
C ILE A 7 -16.29 -29.36 8.43
N THR A 8 -15.78 -30.11 7.45
CA THR A 8 -15.24 -29.61 6.18
C THR A 8 -16.18 -30.00 5.06
N ILE A 9 -16.50 -29.05 4.19
CA ILE A 9 -17.43 -29.23 3.08
C ILE A 9 -16.77 -28.76 1.80
N LEU A 10 -16.75 -29.60 0.79
CA LEU A 10 -16.14 -29.33 -0.52
C LEU A 10 -17.07 -29.79 -1.63
N GLY A 11 -17.33 -28.94 -2.62
CA GLY A 11 -18.09 -29.37 -3.79
C GLY A 11 -18.47 -28.22 -4.70
N LYS A 12 -19.35 -28.48 -5.66
CA LYS A 12 -19.83 -27.44 -6.60
C LYS A 12 -20.82 -26.51 -5.90
N ASP A 13 -20.61 -25.20 -6.03
CA ASP A 13 -21.49 -24.19 -5.45
C ASP A 13 -22.91 -24.29 -6.02
N ARG A 14 -23.89 -24.18 -5.12
CA ARG A 14 -25.32 -24.18 -5.45
C ARG A 14 -26.15 -23.67 -4.28
N LYS A 15 -27.36 -23.20 -4.60
CA LYS A 15 -28.32 -22.75 -3.61
C LYS A 15 -28.67 -23.88 -2.62
N GLY A 16 -28.70 -23.54 -1.34
CA GLY A 16 -29.16 -24.44 -0.28
C GLY A 16 -28.08 -25.29 0.41
N LEU A 17 -26.80 -25.17 0.03
CA LEU A 17 -25.71 -25.89 0.73
C LEU A 17 -25.61 -25.48 2.19
N ILE A 18 -25.48 -24.18 2.45
CA ILE A 18 -25.37 -23.64 3.81
C ILE A 18 -26.61 -24.01 4.63
N SER A 19 -27.81 -23.71 4.14
CA SER A 19 -29.05 -23.99 4.88
C SER A 19 -29.32 -25.48 5.08
N GLY A 20 -28.90 -26.34 4.15
CA GLY A 20 -29.02 -27.79 4.29
C GLY A 20 -28.17 -28.30 5.46
N VAL A 21 -26.90 -27.89 5.52
CA VAL A 21 -25.96 -28.31 6.57
C VAL A 21 -26.31 -27.68 7.91
N THR A 22 -26.48 -26.36 7.97
CA THR A 22 -26.78 -25.68 9.23
C THR A 22 -28.17 -26.05 9.76
N GLY A 23 -29.12 -26.36 8.87
CA GLY A 23 -30.43 -26.90 9.24
C GLY A 23 -30.34 -28.27 9.90
N PHE A 24 -29.49 -29.17 9.39
CA PHE A 24 -29.22 -30.46 10.03
C PHE A 24 -28.61 -30.29 11.43
N LEU A 25 -27.61 -29.41 11.58
CA LEU A 25 -26.99 -29.12 12.87
C LEU A 25 -28.00 -28.54 13.88
N ALA A 26 -28.82 -27.59 13.43
CA ALA A 26 -29.85 -26.98 14.27
C ALA A 26 -30.88 -28.00 14.76
N GLN A 27 -31.31 -28.94 13.90
CA GLN A 27 -32.21 -30.04 14.31
C GLN A 27 -31.57 -30.96 15.35
N GLY A 28 -30.25 -31.10 15.33
CA GLY A 28 -29.46 -31.85 16.31
C GLY A 28 -29.13 -31.11 17.62
N ASN A 29 -29.55 -29.85 17.74
CA ASN A 29 -29.14 -28.92 18.82
C ASN A 29 -27.60 -28.75 18.93
N VAL A 30 -26.93 -28.77 17.78
CA VAL A 30 -25.47 -28.59 17.68
C VAL A 30 -25.17 -27.11 17.42
N ASN A 31 -24.37 -26.50 18.29
CA ASN A 31 -24.02 -25.08 18.16
C ASN A 31 -22.81 -24.90 17.21
N ILE A 32 -22.81 -23.83 16.41
CA ILE A 32 -21.67 -23.46 15.57
C ILE A 32 -20.85 -22.41 16.34
N THR A 33 -19.59 -22.72 16.61
CA THR A 33 -18.67 -21.84 17.34
C THR A 33 -17.77 -21.01 16.44
N ASP A 34 -17.50 -21.50 15.23
CA ASP A 34 -16.77 -20.78 14.19
C ASP A 34 -17.19 -21.31 12.80
N ILE A 35 -17.15 -20.44 11.79
CA ILE A 35 -17.51 -20.77 10.42
C ILE A 35 -16.73 -19.89 9.43
N LYS A 36 -16.10 -20.54 8.44
CA LYS A 36 -15.46 -19.87 7.31
C LYS A 36 -15.89 -20.52 6.01
N GLN A 37 -16.41 -19.72 5.09
CA GLN A 37 -16.93 -20.18 3.81
C GLN A 37 -16.28 -19.36 2.68
N SER A 38 -15.95 -20.03 1.58
CA SER A 38 -15.46 -19.39 0.36
C SER A 38 -16.08 -20.03 -0.88
N VAL A 39 -16.30 -19.22 -1.93
CA VAL A 39 -16.61 -19.71 -3.27
C VAL A 39 -15.55 -19.18 -4.21
N VAL A 40 -14.83 -20.08 -4.88
CA VAL A 40 -13.79 -19.71 -5.85
C VAL A 40 -14.12 -20.42 -7.16
N GLN A 41 -14.44 -19.65 -8.20
CA GLN A 41 -14.76 -20.18 -9.54
C GLN A 41 -15.83 -21.28 -9.53
N GLY A 42 -16.85 -21.14 -8.66
CA GLY A 42 -17.93 -22.12 -8.51
C GLY A 42 -17.58 -23.35 -7.67
N LEU A 43 -16.37 -23.44 -7.11
CA LEU A 43 -16.03 -24.39 -6.06
C LEU A 43 -16.41 -23.80 -4.70
N PHE A 44 -17.30 -24.49 -3.99
CA PHE A 44 -17.70 -24.18 -2.63
C PHE A 44 -16.80 -24.90 -1.64
N THR A 45 -16.24 -24.14 -0.69
CA THR A 45 -15.59 -24.69 0.50
C THR A 45 -16.19 -24.07 1.75
N MET A 46 -16.42 -24.87 2.78
CA MET A 46 -16.85 -24.39 4.08
C MET A 46 -16.23 -25.23 5.19
N PHE A 47 -15.68 -24.54 6.18
CA PHE A 47 -15.16 -25.12 7.41
C PHE A 47 -16.00 -24.58 8.57
N MET A 48 -16.33 -25.42 9.52
CA MET A 48 -17.02 -24.99 10.74
C MET A 48 -16.56 -25.78 11.95
N THR A 49 -16.38 -25.08 13.06
CA THR A 49 -16.15 -25.71 14.36
C THR A 49 -17.47 -25.74 15.11
N VAL A 50 -17.91 -26.93 15.50
CA VAL A 50 -19.17 -27.14 16.21
C VAL A 50 -18.96 -27.63 17.62
N ASP A 51 -19.87 -27.28 18.51
CA ASP A 51 -19.92 -27.71 19.91
C ASP A 51 -21.03 -28.74 20.09
N LEU A 52 -20.65 -29.91 20.57
CA LEU A 52 -21.50 -31.07 20.80
C LEU A 52 -21.92 -31.20 22.28
N SER A 53 -21.35 -30.41 23.19
CA SER A 53 -21.60 -30.50 24.63
C SER A 53 -23.07 -30.25 25.03
N THR A 54 -23.78 -29.46 24.22
CA THR A 54 -25.20 -29.12 24.44
C THR A 54 -26.16 -29.92 23.56
N GLY A 55 -25.64 -30.76 22.67
CA GLY A 55 -26.40 -31.42 21.61
C GLY A 55 -27.02 -32.76 22.02
N ARG A 56 -27.96 -33.25 21.19
CA ARG A 56 -28.47 -34.63 21.28
C ARG A 56 -27.67 -35.61 20.42
N LEU A 57 -26.84 -35.10 19.51
CA LEU A 57 -26.05 -35.89 18.57
C LEU A 57 -24.64 -36.08 19.13
N GLY A 58 -24.23 -37.35 19.26
CA GLY A 58 -22.82 -37.68 19.47
C GLY A 58 -22.00 -37.47 18.19
N PHE A 59 -20.67 -37.57 18.31
CA PHE A 59 -19.75 -37.42 17.18
C PHE A 59 -20.05 -38.42 16.03
N GLU A 60 -20.31 -39.69 16.36
CA GLU A 60 -20.60 -40.74 15.35
C GLU A 60 -21.94 -40.50 14.62
N ASP A 61 -22.96 -40.02 15.36
CA ASP A 61 -24.27 -39.69 14.78
C ASP A 61 -24.17 -38.48 13.85
N LEU A 62 -23.40 -37.46 14.27
CA LEU A 62 -23.10 -36.29 13.46
C LEU A 62 -22.42 -36.69 12.15
N GLN A 63 -21.37 -37.51 12.23
CA GLN A 63 -20.62 -37.99 11.07
C GLN A 63 -21.51 -38.80 10.11
N THR A 64 -22.32 -39.71 10.64
CA THR A 64 -23.23 -40.54 9.85
C THR A 64 -24.31 -39.71 9.17
N GLY A 65 -24.93 -38.77 9.90
CA GLY A 65 -25.98 -37.91 9.37
C GLY A 65 -25.46 -36.94 8.31
N LEU A 66 -24.29 -36.34 8.53
CA LEU A 66 -23.66 -35.47 7.54
C LEU A 66 -23.18 -36.22 6.31
N LYS A 67 -22.71 -37.47 6.43
CA LYS A 67 -22.38 -38.31 5.26
C LYS A 67 -23.59 -38.56 4.35
N ARG A 68 -24.76 -38.86 4.93
CA ARG A 68 -26.02 -39.00 4.17
C ARG A 68 -26.44 -37.67 3.55
N LEU A 69 -26.27 -36.58 4.28
CA LEU A 69 -26.56 -35.25 3.77
C LEU A 69 -25.63 -34.88 2.61
N ALA A 70 -24.36 -35.26 2.67
CA ALA A 70 -23.35 -35.05 1.63
C ALA A 70 -23.81 -35.64 0.29
N GLU A 71 -24.33 -36.88 0.29
CA GLU A 71 -24.89 -37.54 -0.90
C GLU A 71 -26.08 -36.75 -1.48
N LYS A 72 -27.03 -36.34 -0.63
CA LYS A 72 -28.19 -35.53 -1.04
C LYS A 72 -27.76 -34.16 -1.57
N LEU A 73 -26.76 -33.56 -0.94
CA LEU A 73 -26.22 -32.27 -1.28
C LEU A 73 -25.19 -32.34 -2.43
N GLN A 74 -24.82 -33.54 -2.89
CA GLN A 74 -23.80 -33.76 -3.92
C GLN A 74 -22.50 -32.98 -3.64
N VAL A 75 -22.08 -33.01 -2.39
CA VAL A 75 -20.82 -32.42 -1.90
C VAL A 75 -20.11 -33.48 -1.07
N GLU A 76 -18.83 -33.27 -0.82
CA GLU A 76 -18.05 -34.01 0.16
C GLU A 76 -18.23 -33.32 1.51
N ILE A 77 -18.54 -34.10 2.56
CA ILE A 77 -18.56 -33.61 3.94
C ILE A 77 -17.68 -34.55 4.77
N GLU A 78 -16.66 -33.97 5.39
CA GLU A 78 -15.78 -34.65 6.34
C GLU A 78 -16.02 -34.09 7.74
N VAL A 79 -15.97 -34.97 8.74
CA VAL A 79 -16.13 -34.61 10.16
C VAL A 79 -14.95 -35.19 10.91
N THR A 80 -14.16 -34.33 11.54
CA THR A 80 -12.96 -34.69 12.32
C THR A 80 -13.07 -34.19 13.75
N SER A 81 -12.36 -34.82 14.68
CA SER A 81 -12.35 -34.37 16.07
C SER A 81 -11.54 -33.07 16.20
N PHE A 82 -12.05 -32.09 16.94
CA PHE A 82 -11.30 -30.85 17.18
C PHE A 82 -9.96 -31.11 17.92
N SER A 83 -9.85 -32.22 18.65
CA SER A 83 -8.60 -32.60 19.34
C SER A 83 -7.43 -32.83 18.39
N GLU A 84 -7.68 -33.15 17.11
CA GLU A 84 -6.63 -33.33 16.09
C GLU A 84 -5.92 -32.01 15.75
N TYR A 85 -6.56 -30.87 16.01
CA TYR A 85 -6.05 -29.54 15.73
C TYR A 85 -5.66 -28.76 16.99
N GLN A 86 -5.77 -29.36 18.18
CA GLN A 86 -5.28 -28.76 19.42
C GLN A 86 -3.75 -28.81 19.44
N ASP A 87 -3.12 -27.75 18.93
CA ASP A 87 -1.69 -27.57 19.07
C ASP A 87 -1.36 -27.40 20.56
N HIS A 88 -0.50 -28.27 21.11
CA HIS A 88 -0.02 -28.18 22.50
C HIS A 88 1.05 -27.11 22.70
N ARG A 89 1.32 -26.32 21.66
CA ARG A 89 2.24 -25.18 21.71
C ARG A 89 1.60 -24.03 22.50
N PRO A 90 2.40 -23.25 23.25
CA PRO A 90 1.90 -22.06 23.92
C PRO A 90 1.25 -21.12 22.90
N VAL A 91 0.06 -20.60 23.24
CA VAL A 91 -0.63 -19.59 22.43
C VAL A 91 0.27 -18.37 22.32
N LYS A 92 0.92 -18.19 21.17
CA LYS A 92 1.73 -17.01 20.89
C LYS A 92 0.80 -15.81 20.68
N PRO A 93 1.23 -14.59 21.03
CA PRO A 93 0.47 -13.38 20.72
C PRO A 93 0.34 -13.23 19.21
N ARG A 94 -0.90 -13.20 18.73
CA ARG A 94 -1.20 -13.01 17.30
C ARG A 94 -0.90 -11.56 16.92
N ASN A 95 -0.06 -11.36 15.91
CA ASN A 95 0.37 -10.04 15.47
C ASN A 95 0.26 -9.96 13.93
N PRO A 96 -0.96 -9.81 13.39
CA PRO A 96 -1.21 -9.94 11.97
C PRO A 96 -0.77 -8.71 11.18
N TYR A 97 -0.11 -8.96 10.04
CA TYR A 97 0.29 -7.96 9.06
C TYR A 97 -0.26 -8.32 7.68
N ALA A 98 -0.68 -7.31 6.92
CA ALA A 98 -0.94 -7.45 5.50
C ALA A 98 0.37 -7.25 4.74
N LEU A 99 0.72 -8.23 3.91
CA LEU A 99 1.76 -8.16 2.90
C LEU A 99 1.08 -8.13 1.53
N VAL A 100 1.08 -6.98 0.87
CA VAL A 100 0.64 -6.85 -0.52
C VAL A 100 1.86 -6.94 -1.42
N VAL A 101 1.80 -7.80 -2.43
CA VAL A 101 2.87 -8.05 -3.39
C VAL A 101 2.40 -7.61 -4.76
N LEU A 102 3.21 -6.82 -5.45
CA LEU A 102 2.94 -6.29 -6.79
C LEU A 102 4.08 -6.66 -7.74
N GLY A 103 3.75 -6.95 -8.99
CA GLY A 103 4.75 -7.20 -10.02
C GLY A 103 4.15 -7.61 -11.35
N ARG A 104 5.01 -7.88 -12.34
CA ARG A 104 4.55 -8.49 -13.60
C ARG A 104 4.18 -9.94 -13.37
N ASP A 105 3.08 -10.40 -13.96
CA ASP A 105 2.65 -11.79 -13.83
C ASP A 105 3.72 -12.75 -14.36
N ARG A 106 4.09 -13.74 -13.53
CA ARG A 106 5.01 -14.81 -13.88
C ARG A 106 4.80 -16.04 -12.97
N PRO A 107 5.13 -17.24 -13.45
CA PRO A 107 5.26 -18.40 -12.59
C PRO A 107 6.24 -18.15 -11.44
N GLY A 108 5.91 -18.66 -10.26
CA GLY A 108 6.80 -18.64 -9.09
C GLY A 108 6.57 -17.50 -8.11
N ILE A 109 5.74 -16.49 -8.39
CA ILE A 109 5.55 -15.35 -7.45
C ILE A 109 5.15 -15.80 -6.05
N VAL A 110 4.13 -16.66 -5.92
CA VAL A 110 3.70 -17.20 -4.63
C VAL A 110 4.79 -18.07 -3.99
N SER A 111 5.55 -18.81 -4.79
CA SER A 111 6.66 -19.63 -4.32
C SER A 111 7.81 -18.77 -3.77
N ASP A 112 8.17 -17.69 -4.46
CA ASP A 112 9.22 -16.77 -4.06
C ASP A 112 8.83 -16.10 -2.73
N VAL A 113 7.62 -15.55 -2.65
CA VAL A 113 7.13 -14.87 -1.44
C VAL A 113 7.02 -15.83 -0.26
N SER A 114 6.43 -17.02 -0.46
CA SER A 114 6.33 -18.01 0.62
C SER A 114 7.71 -18.51 1.08
N SER A 115 8.67 -18.69 0.17
CA SER A 115 10.04 -19.06 0.54
C SER A 115 10.74 -17.98 1.36
N ILE A 116 10.53 -16.70 1.00
CA ILE A 116 11.01 -15.55 1.76
C ILE A 116 10.44 -15.57 3.18
N LEU A 117 9.12 -15.75 3.32
CA LEU A 117 8.44 -15.79 4.62
C LEU A 117 8.89 -16.98 5.48
N VAL A 118 9.04 -18.17 4.89
CA VAL A 118 9.56 -19.36 5.58
C VAL A 118 11.00 -19.14 6.06
N SER A 119 11.85 -18.51 5.26
CA SER A 119 13.24 -18.19 5.68
C SER A 119 13.32 -17.25 6.89
N MET A 120 12.22 -16.55 7.19
CA MET A 120 12.06 -15.65 8.33
C MET A 120 11.23 -16.26 9.46
N ASP A 121 10.85 -17.53 9.36
CA ASP A 121 9.97 -18.22 10.32
C ASP A 121 8.63 -17.47 10.49
N LEU A 122 8.04 -17.04 9.37
CA LEU A 122 6.75 -16.36 9.32
C LEU A 122 5.67 -17.27 8.73
N ASN A 123 4.54 -17.36 9.42
CA ASN A 123 3.39 -18.13 8.95
C ASN A 123 2.48 -17.27 8.07
N ILE A 124 1.86 -17.89 7.06
CA ILE A 124 0.82 -17.29 6.23
C ILE A 124 -0.54 -17.78 6.74
N GLU A 125 -1.38 -16.86 7.23
CA GLU A 125 -2.73 -17.17 7.69
C GLU A 125 -3.75 -17.19 6.54
N SER A 126 -3.52 -16.37 5.50
CA SER A 126 -4.34 -16.39 4.29
C SER A 126 -3.63 -15.74 3.11
N THR A 127 -4.03 -16.14 1.91
CA THR A 127 -3.53 -15.59 0.64
C THR A 127 -4.70 -15.33 -0.29
N ASN A 128 -4.75 -14.17 -0.91
CA ASN A 128 -5.79 -13.79 -1.89
C ASN A 128 -5.14 -13.09 -3.08
N LEU A 129 -5.47 -13.53 -4.30
CA LEU A 129 -5.15 -12.80 -5.53
C LEU A 129 -6.15 -11.65 -5.66
N THR A 130 -5.68 -10.39 -5.73
CA THR A 130 -6.54 -9.20 -5.72
C THR A 130 -6.60 -8.44 -7.05
N ALA A 131 -5.65 -8.70 -7.95
CA ALA A 131 -5.67 -8.21 -9.33
C ALA A 131 -4.88 -9.15 -10.23
N ARG A 132 -5.28 -9.20 -11.51
CA ARG A 132 -4.65 -10.06 -12.52
C ARG A 132 -4.78 -9.44 -13.91
N GLY A 133 -3.65 -9.05 -14.46
CA GLY A 133 -3.50 -8.62 -15.84
C GLY A 133 -2.02 -8.45 -16.15
N ASP A 134 -1.64 -7.30 -16.71
CA ASP A 134 -0.23 -6.94 -16.87
C ASP A 134 0.50 -6.75 -15.52
N LEU A 135 -0.25 -6.29 -14.51
CA LEU A 135 0.17 -6.25 -13.12
C LEU A 135 -0.59 -7.31 -12.32
N ILE A 136 0.13 -8.10 -11.52
CA ILE A 136 -0.47 -9.02 -10.55
C ILE A 136 -0.37 -8.41 -9.15
N SER A 137 -1.43 -8.57 -8.36
CA SER A 137 -1.43 -8.24 -6.94
C SER A 137 -1.84 -9.43 -6.10
N VAL A 138 -1.01 -9.81 -5.14
CA VAL A 138 -1.31 -10.90 -4.19
C VAL A 138 -1.20 -10.35 -2.77
N LYS A 139 -2.25 -10.53 -1.99
CA LYS A 139 -2.31 -10.16 -0.58
C LYS A 139 -2.14 -11.39 0.31
N PHE A 140 -1.13 -11.36 1.15
CA PHE A 140 -0.88 -12.32 2.21
C PHE A 140 -1.23 -11.68 3.56
N ILE A 141 -1.92 -12.43 4.42
CA ILE A 141 -1.98 -12.10 5.85
C ILE A 141 -0.96 -12.99 6.55
N ILE A 142 0.02 -12.36 7.17
CA ILE A 142 1.12 -13.03 7.86
C ILE A 142 1.04 -12.75 9.35
N ASP A 143 1.43 -13.71 10.18
CA ASP A 143 1.62 -13.48 11.62
C ASP A 143 3.12 -13.32 11.89
N ILE A 144 3.51 -12.17 12.43
CA ILE A 144 4.90 -11.91 12.80
C ILE A 144 5.23 -12.29 14.25
N GLU A 145 4.23 -12.73 15.02
CA GLU A 145 4.36 -13.13 16.41
C GLU A 145 5.04 -12.02 17.25
N ASP A 146 6.15 -12.35 17.92
CA ASP A 146 6.97 -11.46 18.74
C ASP A 146 8.15 -10.81 17.97
N LYS A 147 8.27 -11.05 16.66
CA LYS A 147 9.36 -10.50 15.83
C LYS A 147 9.18 -8.98 15.65
N SER A 148 10.30 -8.26 15.50
CA SER A 148 10.27 -6.79 15.27
C SER A 148 9.62 -6.48 13.90
N PRO A 149 8.54 -5.68 13.88
CA PRO A 149 7.88 -5.28 12.64
C PRO A 149 8.82 -4.61 11.65
N GLU A 150 9.72 -3.75 12.14
CA GLU A 150 10.66 -2.98 11.32
C GLU A 150 11.64 -3.91 10.63
N LYS A 151 12.20 -4.88 11.35
CA LYS A 151 13.13 -5.88 10.80
C LYS A 151 12.44 -6.79 9.78
N VAL A 152 11.24 -7.28 10.09
CA VAL A 152 10.48 -8.12 9.16
C VAL A 152 10.17 -7.34 7.88
N ARG A 153 9.67 -6.11 8.00
CA ARG A 153 9.37 -5.25 6.85
C ARG A 153 10.61 -4.97 6.00
N GLU A 154 11.74 -4.60 6.62
CA GLU A 154 12.99 -4.36 5.88
C GLU A 154 13.46 -5.62 5.15
N ALA A 155 13.45 -6.77 5.82
CA ALA A 155 13.89 -8.03 5.24
C ALA A 155 13.00 -8.49 4.08
N VAL A 156 11.67 -8.37 4.23
CA VAL A 156 10.71 -8.71 3.16
C VAL A 156 10.90 -7.77 1.96
N LYS A 157 11.01 -6.45 2.16
CA LYS A 157 11.28 -5.50 1.06
C LYS A 157 12.55 -5.85 0.30
N GLN A 158 13.66 -6.07 1.01
CA GLN A 158 14.95 -6.40 0.37
C GLN A 158 14.92 -7.74 -0.37
N ALA A 159 14.26 -8.76 0.20
CA ALA A 159 14.18 -10.08 -0.42
C ALA A 159 13.26 -10.07 -1.66
N SER A 160 12.13 -9.37 -1.59
CA SER A 160 11.20 -9.19 -2.71
C SER A 160 11.81 -8.40 -3.86
N GLU A 161 12.59 -7.36 -3.58
CA GLU A 161 13.28 -6.58 -4.61
C GLU A 161 14.25 -7.46 -5.44
N ARG A 162 14.95 -8.41 -4.80
CA ARG A 162 15.86 -9.35 -5.50
C ARG A 162 15.16 -10.28 -6.49
N VAL A 163 13.85 -10.50 -6.32
CA VAL A 163 13.03 -11.31 -7.22
C VAL A 163 12.13 -10.45 -8.12
N GLY A 164 12.36 -9.13 -8.14
CA GLY A 164 11.64 -8.18 -8.99
C GLY A 164 10.20 -7.94 -8.55
N LEU A 165 9.91 -8.01 -7.25
CA LEU A 165 8.59 -7.78 -6.68
C LEU A 165 8.60 -6.54 -5.78
N ASP A 166 7.57 -5.73 -5.93
CA ASP A 166 7.24 -4.63 -5.05
C ASP A 166 6.36 -5.11 -3.91
N VAL A 167 6.49 -4.52 -2.72
CA VAL A 167 5.75 -4.97 -1.55
C VAL A 167 5.35 -3.83 -0.62
N VAL A 168 4.21 -4.01 0.05
CA VAL A 168 3.74 -3.17 1.15
C VAL A 168 3.46 -4.06 2.36
N VAL A 169 4.06 -3.71 3.51
CA VAL A 169 3.92 -4.47 4.77
C VAL A 169 3.38 -3.57 5.86
N LEU A 170 2.10 -3.72 6.17
CA LEU A 170 1.37 -2.88 7.12
C LEU A 170 0.69 -3.74 8.18
N ARG A 171 0.61 -3.24 9.41
CA ARG A 171 -0.18 -3.89 10.47
C ARG A 171 -1.61 -4.07 9.96
N TYR A 172 -2.20 -5.25 10.16
CA TYR A 172 -3.47 -5.60 9.55
C TYR A 172 -4.60 -4.63 9.90
N GLU A 173 -4.67 -4.19 11.15
CA GLU A 173 -5.63 -3.16 11.59
C GLU A 173 -5.47 -1.84 10.82
N ASN A 174 -4.24 -1.39 10.59
CA ASN A 174 -3.96 -0.15 9.85
C ASN A 174 -4.23 -0.29 8.35
N PHE A 175 -4.10 -1.51 7.82
CA PHE A 175 -4.46 -1.85 6.44
C PHE A 175 -5.98 -1.82 6.23
N GLN A 176 -6.76 -2.26 7.22
CA GLN A 176 -8.22 -2.22 7.16
C GLN A 176 -8.82 -0.82 7.37
N ARG A 177 -8.03 0.14 7.87
CA ARG A 177 -8.50 1.52 8.01
C ARG A 177 -8.69 2.15 6.64
N GLU A 178 -9.87 2.74 6.46
CA GLU A 178 -10.20 3.53 5.28
C GLU A 178 -9.17 4.65 5.07
N LYS A 179 -8.62 4.72 3.86
CA LYS A 179 -7.76 5.82 3.42
C LYS A 179 -8.65 6.83 2.69
N ARG A 180 -8.39 8.13 2.88
CA ARG A 180 -9.26 9.21 2.39
C ARG A 180 -8.52 10.29 1.60
N LEU A 181 -7.22 10.48 1.88
CA LEU A 181 -6.38 11.47 1.24
C LEU A 181 -5.05 10.83 0.86
N ILE A 182 -4.58 11.11 -0.35
CA ILE A 182 -3.29 10.66 -0.84
C ILE A 182 -2.46 11.89 -1.19
N VAL A 183 -1.25 11.94 -0.65
CA VAL A 183 -0.28 12.99 -0.97
C VAL A 183 0.86 12.39 -1.78
N PHE A 184 1.30 13.14 -2.79
CA PHE A 184 2.39 12.77 -3.66
C PHE A 184 3.47 13.85 -3.62
N ASP A 185 4.75 13.45 -3.66
CA ASP A 185 5.78 14.33 -4.20
C ASP A 185 5.54 14.58 -5.69
N MET A 186 6.12 15.64 -6.23
CA MET A 186 6.05 15.96 -7.65
C MET A 186 7.23 15.35 -8.40
N ASP A 187 8.44 15.88 -8.15
CA ASP A 187 9.67 15.49 -8.84
C ASP A 187 9.98 14.02 -8.54
N SER A 188 10.42 13.27 -9.56
CA SER A 188 10.71 11.83 -9.50
C SER A 188 9.56 10.93 -8.97
N THR A 189 8.32 11.43 -8.93
CA THR A 189 7.14 10.70 -8.45
C THR A 189 5.94 10.82 -9.38
N ILE A 190 5.40 12.03 -9.56
CA ILE A 190 4.33 12.33 -10.54
C ILE A 190 4.97 12.71 -11.87
N THR A 191 6.11 13.41 -11.83
CA THR A 191 6.93 13.73 -13.00
C THR A 191 8.24 12.98 -12.96
N ASP A 192 8.78 12.67 -14.13
CA ASP A 192 10.05 11.94 -14.25
C ASP A 192 11.29 12.82 -14.03
N ASP A 193 11.14 14.12 -14.26
CA ASP A 193 12.23 15.08 -14.24
C ASP A 193 12.32 15.84 -12.92
N GLU A 194 13.53 16.26 -12.56
CA GLU A 194 13.81 17.25 -11.53
C GLU A 194 13.69 18.66 -12.13
N VAL A 195 12.63 19.38 -11.79
CA VAL A 195 12.35 20.70 -12.38
C VAL A 195 13.50 21.69 -12.22
N ILE A 196 14.23 21.64 -11.09
CA ILE A 196 15.35 22.54 -10.85
C ILE A 196 16.53 22.29 -11.80
N ASP A 197 16.72 21.05 -12.24
CA ASP A 197 17.78 20.69 -13.18
C ASP A 197 17.42 21.16 -14.59
N ALA A 198 16.16 21.03 -15.01
CA ALA A 198 15.66 21.60 -16.27
C ALA A 198 15.83 23.14 -16.33
N LEU A 199 15.54 23.82 -15.22
CA LEU A 199 15.79 25.26 -15.09
C LEU A 199 17.28 25.58 -15.16
N ALA A 200 18.14 24.78 -14.52
CA ALA A 200 19.58 24.98 -14.55
C ALA A 200 20.15 24.82 -15.97
N THR A 201 19.65 23.85 -16.73
CA THR A 201 19.97 23.66 -18.15
C THR A 201 19.58 24.87 -18.98
N ALA A 202 18.35 25.35 -18.84
CA ALA A 202 17.87 26.52 -19.58
C ALA A 202 18.65 27.81 -19.22
N ALA A 203 19.18 27.90 -18.01
CA ALA A 203 20.03 29.01 -17.57
C ALA A 203 21.53 28.83 -17.87
N GLY A 204 21.97 27.65 -18.32
CA GLY A 204 23.39 27.34 -18.57
C GLY A 204 24.24 27.23 -17.30
N VAL A 205 23.64 26.87 -16.16
CA VAL A 205 24.28 26.81 -14.82
C VAL A 205 24.20 25.40 -14.19
N GLU A 206 24.10 24.37 -15.02
CA GLU A 206 23.94 22.97 -14.59
C GLU A 206 25.06 22.49 -13.67
N ALA A 207 26.31 22.86 -13.99
CA ALA A 207 27.48 22.40 -13.25
C ALA A 207 27.48 22.93 -11.81
N GLU A 208 27.11 24.20 -11.66
CA GLU A 208 26.99 24.89 -10.37
C GLU A 208 25.84 24.30 -9.55
N VAL A 209 24.67 24.09 -10.17
CA VAL A 209 23.52 23.48 -9.50
C VAL A 209 23.83 22.07 -9.04
N LYS A 210 24.44 21.22 -9.90
CA LYS A 210 24.87 19.87 -9.53
C LYS A 210 25.87 19.87 -8.37
N SER A 211 26.84 20.80 -8.39
CA SER A 211 27.82 20.94 -7.30
C SER A 211 27.14 21.28 -5.96
N ILE A 212 26.19 22.22 -5.96
CA ILE A 212 25.43 22.59 -4.75
C ILE A 212 24.57 21.42 -4.26
N THR A 213 23.88 20.72 -5.16
CA THR A 213 23.04 19.56 -4.83
C THR A 213 23.87 18.43 -4.21
N ALA A 214 25.05 18.12 -4.78
CA ALA A 214 25.94 17.08 -4.25
C ALA A 214 26.39 17.39 -2.81
N ARG A 215 26.77 18.64 -2.54
CA ARG A 215 27.16 19.09 -1.19
C ARG A 215 26.01 19.04 -0.20
N ALA A 216 24.79 19.40 -0.64
CA ALA A 216 23.60 19.29 0.21
C ALA A 216 23.28 17.84 0.57
N MET A 217 23.39 16.92 -0.39
CA MET A 217 23.19 15.49 -0.17
C MET A 217 24.26 14.85 0.73
N GLN A 218 25.48 15.38 0.73
CA GLN A 218 26.57 14.97 1.62
C GLN A 218 26.41 15.51 3.05
N GLY A 219 25.46 16.42 3.29
CA GLY A 219 25.24 17.08 4.58
C GLY A 219 26.12 18.32 4.82
N ASP A 220 26.95 18.70 3.84
CA ASP A 220 27.85 19.87 3.93
C ASP A 220 27.10 21.21 3.82
N LEU A 221 25.86 21.18 3.33
CA LEU A 221 25.05 22.37 3.12
C LEU A 221 23.62 22.14 3.59
N ASP A 222 23.11 23.03 4.45
CA ASP A 222 21.70 23.04 4.85
C ASP A 222 20.78 23.15 3.63
N PHE A 223 19.68 22.38 3.61
CA PHE A 223 18.76 22.30 2.47
C PHE A 223 18.21 23.68 2.06
N LYS A 224 17.81 24.51 3.03
CA LYS A 224 17.23 25.83 2.74
C LYS A 224 18.27 26.74 2.11
N LYS A 225 19.52 26.65 2.57
CA LYS A 225 20.65 27.38 1.97
C LYS A 225 20.94 26.86 0.57
N ALA A 226 21.04 25.54 0.39
CA ALA A 226 21.27 24.90 -0.91
C ALA A 226 20.22 25.29 -1.96
N LEU A 227 18.94 25.29 -1.58
CA LEU A 227 17.85 25.69 -2.47
C LEU A 227 17.94 27.18 -2.84
N LYS A 228 18.22 28.07 -1.87
CA LYS A 228 18.40 29.50 -2.15
C LYS A 228 19.59 29.77 -3.08
N ASP A 229 20.71 29.08 -2.86
CA ASP A 229 21.91 29.23 -3.68
C ASP A 229 21.65 28.76 -5.12
N ARG A 230 20.93 27.64 -5.31
CA ARG A 230 20.51 27.17 -6.64
C ARG A 230 19.56 28.15 -7.33
N VAL A 231 18.53 28.63 -6.62
CA VAL A 231 17.56 29.59 -7.20
C VAL A 231 18.23 30.92 -7.54
N LYS A 232 19.23 31.36 -6.79
CA LYS A 232 19.99 32.59 -7.09
C LYS A 232 20.66 32.53 -8.46
N LEU A 233 21.11 31.36 -8.90
CA LEU A 233 21.72 31.18 -10.23
C LEU A 233 20.72 31.40 -11.38
N LEU A 234 19.41 31.32 -11.11
CA LEU A 234 18.34 31.52 -12.10
C LEU A 234 17.93 33.00 -12.27
N THR A 235 18.67 33.93 -11.66
CA THR A 235 18.35 35.37 -11.71
C THR A 235 18.31 35.88 -13.16
N GLY A 236 17.25 36.60 -13.50
CA GLY A 236 17.04 37.19 -14.82
C GLY A 236 16.35 36.27 -15.82
N MET A 237 16.14 34.99 -15.51
CA MET A 237 15.40 34.06 -16.37
C MET A 237 13.98 34.59 -16.65
N PRO A 238 13.55 34.67 -17.91
CA PRO A 238 12.19 35.08 -18.25
C PRO A 238 11.17 34.00 -17.89
N VAL A 239 9.96 34.41 -17.51
CA VAL A 239 8.86 33.48 -17.15
C VAL A 239 8.49 32.54 -18.30
N SER A 240 8.66 32.96 -19.56
CA SER A 240 8.41 32.11 -20.72
C SER A 240 9.21 30.80 -20.69
N VAL A 241 10.42 30.78 -20.13
CA VAL A 241 11.21 29.55 -19.97
C VAL A 241 10.53 28.57 -19.00
N LEU A 242 9.86 29.09 -17.96
CA LEU A 242 9.12 28.25 -17.02
C LEU A 242 7.88 27.67 -17.70
N GLU A 243 7.20 28.46 -18.54
CA GLU A 243 6.07 28.03 -19.36
C GLU A 243 6.49 26.90 -20.30
N ASP A 244 7.59 27.09 -21.03
CA ASP A 244 8.16 26.09 -21.95
C ASP A 244 8.51 24.78 -21.21
N ILE A 245 9.16 24.85 -20.05
CA ILE A 245 9.48 23.65 -19.26
C ILE A 245 8.20 22.98 -18.78
N ALA A 246 7.23 23.75 -18.28
CA ALA A 246 5.98 23.20 -17.75
C ALA A 246 5.14 22.48 -18.82
N GLU A 247 5.21 22.93 -20.08
CA GLU A 247 4.55 22.29 -21.23
C GLU A 247 5.20 20.98 -21.67
N ASN A 248 6.47 20.76 -21.31
CA ASN A 248 7.24 19.59 -21.72
C ASN A 248 7.54 18.65 -20.54
N LEU A 249 6.89 18.83 -19.38
CA LEU A 249 7.04 17.92 -18.25
C LEU A 249 6.51 16.53 -18.62
N THR A 250 7.35 15.52 -18.44
CA THR A 250 6.96 14.13 -18.66
C THR A 250 6.34 13.56 -17.39
N LEU A 251 5.07 13.16 -17.48
CA LEU A 251 4.40 12.45 -16.39
C LEU A 251 4.95 11.03 -16.27
N THR A 252 5.05 10.55 -15.03
CA THR A 252 5.35 9.14 -14.78
C THR A 252 4.21 8.28 -15.35
N PRO A 253 4.51 7.25 -16.18
CA PRO A 253 3.48 6.45 -16.83
C PRO A 253 2.48 5.84 -15.85
N GLY A 254 1.18 5.99 -16.14
CA GLY A 254 0.09 5.52 -15.28
C GLY A 254 -0.43 6.55 -14.27
N THR A 255 0.19 7.74 -14.18
CA THR A 255 -0.26 8.82 -13.26
C THR A 255 -1.69 9.27 -13.54
N GLU A 256 -2.04 9.51 -14.80
CA GLU A 256 -3.40 9.97 -15.17
C GLU A 256 -4.46 8.92 -14.82
N GLU A 257 -4.19 7.65 -15.12
CA GLU A 257 -5.06 6.52 -14.78
C GLU A 257 -5.24 6.39 -13.27
N LEU A 258 -4.13 6.47 -12.53
CA LEU A 258 -4.14 6.43 -11.07
C LEU A 258 -5.01 7.55 -10.49
N LEU A 259 -4.76 8.81 -10.87
CA LEU A 259 -5.47 9.95 -10.31
C LEU A 259 -6.96 9.96 -10.68
N SER A 260 -7.29 9.62 -11.93
CA SER A 260 -8.68 9.46 -12.38
C SER A 260 -9.41 8.39 -11.56
N THR A 261 -8.76 7.23 -11.34
CA THR A 261 -9.36 6.13 -10.57
C THR A 261 -9.52 6.51 -9.10
N LEU A 262 -8.50 7.11 -8.48
CA LEU A 262 -8.56 7.61 -7.10
C LEU A 262 -9.71 8.59 -6.91
N LYS A 263 -9.90 9.51 -7.87
CA LYS A 263 -11.01 10.47 -7.83
C LYS A 263 -12.37 9.77 -7.93
N SER A 264 -12.50 8.76 -8.79
CA SER A 264 -13.72 7.95 -8.91
C SER A 264 -14.05 7.17 -7.62
N MET A 265 -13.03 6.79 -6.86
CA MET A 265 -13.14 6.15 -5.56
C MET A 265 -13.39 7.14 -4.41
N GLY A 266 -13.43 8.44 -4.67
CA GLY A 266 -13.71 9.48 -3.68
C GLY A 266 -12.50 9.93 -2.85
N TYR A 267 -11.29 9.58 -3.25
CA TYR A 267 -10.07 10.08 -2.60
C TYR A 267 -9.87 11.56 -2.87
N LYS A 268 -9.38 12.25 -1.84
CA LYS A 268 -8.72 13.54 -2.02
C LYS A 268 -7.28 13.33 -2.45
N THR A 269 -6.76 14.21 -3.30
CA THR A 269 -5.37 14.14 -3.76
C THR A 269 -4.64 15.46 -3.50
N ALA A 270 -3.38 15.37 -3.10
CA ALA A 270 -2.54 16.51 -2.83
C ALA A 270 -1.14 16.34 -3.42
N LEU A 271 -0.60 17.41 -4.00
CA LEU A 271 0.77 17.49 -4.48
C LEU A 271 1.61 18.33 -3.51
N ILE A 272 2.68 17.77 -2.94
CA ILE A 272 3.56 18.45 -1.98
C ILE A 272 5.01 18.37 -2.47
N SER A 273 5.50 19.46 -3.06
CA SER A 273 6.81 19.52 -3.70
C SER A 273 7.80 20.43 -2.97
N GLY A 274 9.09 20.04 -3.02
CA GLY A 274 10.21 20.94 -2.71
C GLY A 274 10.60 21.85 -3.88
N GLY A 275 10.01 21.65 -5.06
CA GLY A 275 10.11 22.48 -6.26
C GLY A 275 9.26 23.76 -6.14
N PHE A 276 8.64 24.18 -7.24
CA PHE A 276 8.05 25.53 -7.34
C PHE A 276 6.57 25.58 -7.68
N THR A 277 5.84 26.54 -7.09
CA THR A 277 4.38 26.68 -7.25
C THR A 277 3.95 26.83 -8.70
N PHE A 278 4.78 27.45 -9.54
CA PHE A 278 4.51 27.60 -10.96
C PHE A 278 4.19 26.26 -11.65
N PHE A 279 4.92 25.20 -11.30
CA PHE A 279 4.75 23.87 -11.89
C PHE A 279 3.67 23.07 -11.18
N THR A 280 3.64 23.08 -9.84
CA THR A 280 2.62 22.34 -9.09
C THR A 280 1.21 22.87 -9.33
N ASP A 281 1.04 24.18 -9.52
CA ASP A 281 -0.27 24.78 -9.78
C ASP A 281 -0.79 24.39 -11.17
N ARG A 282 0.11 24.28 -12.17
CA ARG A 282 -0.25 23.79 -13.50
C ARG A 282 -0.64 22.32 -13.47
N LEU A 283 0.19 21.45 -12.87
CA LEU A 283 -0.14 20.04 -12.70
C LEU A 283 -1.41 19.82 -11.90
N LYS A 284 -1.68 20.70 -10.92
CA LYS A 284 -2.94 20.67 -10.16
C LYS A 284 -4.15 20.84 -11.07
N GLU A 285 -4.10 21.83 -11.96
CA GLU A 285 -5.19 22.11 -12.89
C GLU A 285 -5.33 21.02 -13.96
N GLU A 286 -4.21 20.56 -14.52
CA GLU A 286 -4.16 19.55 -15.58
C GLU A 286 -4.60 18.17 -15.11
N LEU A 287 -4.13 17.75 -13.92
CA LEU A 287 -4.41 16.43 -13.34
C LEU A 287 -5.50 16.46 -12.27
N ASP A 288 -6.14 17.62 -12.07
CA ASP A 288 -7.31 17.81 -11.22
C ASP A 288 -7.07 17.40 -9.75
N PHE A 289 -5.91 17.79 -9.21
CA PHE A 289 -5.58 17.63 -7.78
C PHE A 289 -6.40 18.59 -6.90
N ASP A 290 -6.84 18.14 -5.73
CA ASP A 290 -7.54 19.04 -4.78
C ASP A 290 -6.59 20.09 -4.18
N TYR A 291 -5.34 19.69 -3.92
CA TYR A 291 -4.35 20.52 -3.23
C TYR A 291 -2.98 20.51 -3.92
N ALA A 292 -2.28 21.64 -3.88
CA ALA A 292 -0.90 21.76 -4.32
C ALA A 292 -0.14 22.71 -3.38
N TYR A 293 1.08 22.31 -3.01
CA TYR A 293 1.98 23.06 -2.14
C TYR A 293 3.41 22.96 -2.67
N ALA A 294 4.07 24.11 -2.86
CA ALA A 294 5.46 24.19 -3.30
C ALA A 294 6.11 25.52 -2.88
N ASN A 295 7.40 25.71 -3.20
CA ASN A 295 8.10 26.96 -2.95
C ASN A 295 7.73 28.02 -3.98
N LYS A 296 7.55 29.29 -3.56
CA LYS A 296 7.16 30.35 -4.48
C LYS A 296 8.38 31.11 -5.00
N LEU A 297 8.68 31.01 -6.30
CA LEU A 297 9.69 31.86 -6.94
C LEU A 297 9.22 33.33 -6.95
N GLU A 298 10.11 34.27 -6.66
CA GLU A 298 9.82 35.69 -6.81
C GLU A 298 10.08 36.16 -8.25
N ILE A 299 9.00 36.56 -8.90
CA ILE A 299 8.97 37.12 -10.26
C ILE A 299 8.69 38.62 -10.18
N VAL A 300 9.47 39.42 -10.89
CA VAL A 300 9.29 40.87 -11.07
C VAL A 300 9.50 41.19 -12.55
N ASP A 301 8.60 41.98 -13.14
CA ASP A 301 8.65 42.38 -14.56
C ASP A 301 8.84 41.19 -15.52
N GLY A 302 8.14 40.08 -15.23
CA GLY A 302 8.19 38.86 -16.05
C GLY A 302 9.51 38.08 -15.97
N ARG A 303 10.35 38.33 -14.96
CA ARG A 303 11.65 37.65 -14.77
C ARG A 303 11.85 37.17 -13.34
N LEU A 304 12.58 36.06 -13.20
CA LEU A 304 13.03 35.55 -11.90
C LEU A 304 14.03 36.50 -11.25
N THR A 305 13.80 36.81 -9.98
CA THR A 305 14.73 37.63 -9.17
C THR A 305 15.84 36.79 -8.51
N GLY A 306 15.77 35.47 -8.63
CA GLY A 306 16.66 34.54 -7.91
C GLY A 306 16.34 34.39 -6.42
N ARG A 307 15.13 34.78 -5.98
CA ARG A 307 14.67 34.65 -4.58
C ARG A 307 13.43 33.78 -4.46
N ILE A 308 13.27 33.14 -3.30
CA ILE A 308 12.07 32.41 -2.91
C ILE A 308 11.27 33.26 -1.93
N ARG A 309 9.96 33.37 -2.13
CA ARG A 309 9.02 34.05 -1.24
C ARG A 309 8.49 33.09 -0.18
N GLY A 310 8.26 33.63 1.02
CA GLY A 310 7.61 32.91 2.11
C GLY A 310 8.52 31.87 2.77
N ARG A 311 7.89 30.86 3.38
CA ARG A 311 8.59 29.77 4.07
C ARG A 311 8.96 28.69 3.07
N ILE A 312 10.20 28.21 3.15
CA ILE A 312 10.66 27.10 2.32
C ILE A 312 10.03 25.80 2.81
N ILE A 313 9.53 24.99 1.88
CA ILE A 313 9.05 23.62 2.09
C ILE A 313 10.26 22.69 1.99
N ASP A 314 10.78 22.34 3.16
CA ASP A 314 11.74 21.26 3.39
C ASP A 314 11.01 20.02 3.94
N ALA A 315 11.76 19.02 4.43
CA ALA A 315 11.15 17.81 5.00
C ALA A 315 10.18 18.11 6.15
N GLU A 316 10.52 19.05 7.04
CA GLU A 316 9.63 19.49 8.12
C GLU A 316 8.42 20.24 7.58
N GLY A 317 8.59 21.02 6.52
CA GLY A 317 7.52 21.65 5.75
C GLY A 317 6.51 20.63 5.22
N LYS A 318 6.99 19.59 4.51
CA LYS A 318 6.12 18.51 4.01
C LYS A 318 5.37 17.81 5.15
N GLY A 319 6.08 17.51 6.25
CA GLY A 319 5.47 16.92 7.46
C GLY A 319 4.41 17.80 8.12
N ARG A 320 4.58 19.13 8.13
CA ARG A 320 3.58 20.08 8.64
C ARG A 320 2.35 20.14 7.72
N ILE A 321 2.53 20.10 6.41
CA ILE A 321 1.43 20.14 5.44
C ILE A 321 0.51 18.93 5.61
N ILE A 322 1.04 17.73 5.89
CA ILE A 322 0.23 16.55 6.25
C ILE A 322 -0.72 16.84 7.41
N GLN A 323 -0.21 17.48 8.47
CA GLN A 323 -1.00 17.81 9.65
C GLN A 323 -2.05 18.89 9.35
N GLU A 324 -1.73 19.87 8.51
CA GLU A 324 -2.66 20.90 8.05
C GLU A 324 -3.78 20.30 7.20
N LEU A 325 -3.45 19.40 6.27
CA LEU A 325 -4.41 18.69 5.43
C LEU A 325 -5.32 17.78 6.25
N ALA A 326 -4.77 17.01 7.20
CA ALA A 326 -5.55 16.18 8.11
C ALA A 326 -6.61 17.01 8.86
N LYS A 327 -6.21 18.17 9.40
CA LYS A 327 -7.13 19.11 10.07
C LYS A 327 -8.17 19.68 9.13
N LYS A 328 -7.77 20.06 7.91
CA LYS A 328 -8.65 20.66 6.90
C LYS A 328 -9.73 19.68 6.42
N GLU A 329 -9.37 18.43 6.21
CA GLU A 329 -10.27 17.34 5.80
C GLU A 329 -11.02 16.70 6.99
N ASN A 330 -10.69 17.11 8.22
CA ASN A 330 -11.22 16.52 9.46
C ASN A 330 -11.03 14.99 9.51
N ILE A 331 -9.79 14.55 9.26
CA ILE A 331 -9.36 13.14 9.29
C ILE A 331 -8.15 12.94 10.19
N SER A 332 -7.91 11.69 10.62
CA SER A 332 -6.64 11.31 11.24
C SER A 332 -5.55 11.20 10.17
N THR A 333 -4.30 11.43 10.54
CA THR A 333 -3.17 11.11 9.66
C THR A 333 -3.09 9.62 9.31
N ASP A 334 -3.70 8.75 10.14
CA ASP A 334 -3.85 7.32 9.85
C ASP A 334 -4.69 7.02 8.59
N ASN A 335 -5.51 7.99 8.15
CA ASN A 335 -6.30 7.95 6.92
C ASN A 335 -5.56 8.53 5.70
N ILE A 336 -4.31 9.00 5.88
CA ILE A 336 -3.51 9.61 4.83
C ILE A 336 -2.50 8.58 4.29
N VAL A 337 -2.33 8.59 2.97
CA VAL A 337 -1.28 7.87 2.26
C VAL A 337 -0.27 8.89 1.76
N ALA A 338 1.02 8.64 1.93
CA ALA A 338 2.07 9.48 1.40
C ALA A 338 2.98 8.71 0.45
N VAL A 339 3.28 9.30 -0.70
CA VAL A 339 4.11 8.72 -1.76
C VAL A 339 5.23 9.69 -2.10
N GLY A 340 6.46 9.22 -2.11
CA GLY A 340 7.64 10.01 -2.50
C GLY A 340 8.87 9.14 -2.76
N ASP A 341 9.95 9.73 -3.26
CA ASP A 341 11.18 9.01 -3.66
C ASP A 341 12.39 9.35 -2.77
N GLY A 342 12.37 10.52 -2.13
CA GLY A 342 13.56 11.18 -1.60
C GLY A 342 13.65 11.28 -0.08
N ALA A 343 14.83 11.69 0.40
CA ALA A 343 15.07 11.91 1.83
C ALA A 343 14.27 13.11 2.40
N ASN A 344 13.93 14.08 1.54
CA ASN A 344 13.03 15.19 1.82
C ASN A 344 11.60 14.72 2.19
N ASP A 345 11.19 13.51 1.79
CA ASP A 345 9.86 12.98 2.09
C ASP A 345 9.79 12.21 3.41
N GLN A 346 10.93 11.97 4.07
CA GLN A 346 10.99 11.07 5.23
C GLN A 346 9.99 11.40 6.34
N ILE A 347 9.72 12.69 6.59
CA ILE A 347 8.80 13.13 7.64
C ILE A 347 7.36 12.99 7.15
N MET A 348 7.09 13.30 5.89
CA MET A 348 5.77 13.11 5.26
C MET A 348 5.37 11.63 5.26
N ILE A 349 6.29 10.75 4.86
CA ILE A 349 6.12 9.29 4.85
C ILE A 349 5.87 8.75 6.26
N LYS A 350 6.66 9.16 7.26
CA LYS A 350 6.50 8.69 8.64
C LYS A 350 5.23 9.20 9.33
N ASN A 351 4.75 10.38 8.93
CA ASN A 351 3.56 10.99 9.53
C ASN A 351 2.25 10.43 8.95
N ALA A 352 2.30 9.75 7.81
CA ALA A 352 1.13 9.17 7.17
C ALA A 352 0.79 7.79 7.74
N GLY A 353 -0.49 7.40 7.65
CA GLY A 353 -0.96 6.07 8.03
C GLY A 353 -0.56 4.96 7.05
N LEU A 354 -0.06 5.34 5.88
CA LEU A 354 0.61 4.47 4.92
C LEU A 354 1.66 5.30 4.16
N GLY A 355 2.93 5.01 4.39
CA GLY A 355 4.05 5.62 3.70
C GLY A 355 4.64 4.72 2.62
N ILE A 356 4.61 5.17 1.37
CA ILE A 356 5.13 4.46 0.19
C ILE A 356 6.38 5.15 -0.34
N ALA A 357 7.46 4.37 -0.46
CA ALA A 357 8.66 4.78 -1.15
C ALA A 357 8.54 4.40 -2.64
N PHE A 358 8.31 5.38 -3.50
CA PHE A 358 8.13 5.20 -4.94
C PHE A 358 9.46 5.40 -5.68
N ASN A 359 9.91 4.39 -6.41
CA ASN A 359 11.19 4.37 -7.13
C ASN A 359 12.37 4.97 -6.32
N ALA A 360 12.35 4.75 -5.01
CA ALA A 360 13.01 5.62 -4.06
C ALA A 360 14.47 5.25 -3.79
N LYS A 361 15.17 6.14 -3.11
CA LYS A 361 16.53 5.87 -2.57
C LYS A 361 16.46 5.01 -1.31
N ASP A 362 17.55 4.29 -1.01
CA ASP A 362 17.62 3.31 0.09
C ASP A 362 17.18 3.86 1.45
N LEU A 363 17.49 5.13 1.75
CA LEU A 363 17.10 5.76 3.01
C LEU A 363 15.57 5.78 3.18
N LEU A 364 14.84 6.20 2.13
CA LEU A 364 13.38 6.26 2.18
C LEU A 364 12.78 4.86 2.16
N LYS A 365 13.33 3.96 1.32
CA LYS A 365 12.92 2.54 1.28
C LYS A 365 12.99 1.89 2.65
N LYS A 366 13.97 2.19 3.50
CA LYS A 366 14.09 1.59 4.84
C LYS A 366 12.94 2.00 5.76
N ILE A 367 12.58 3.27 5.75
CA ILE A 367 11.60 3.84 6.70
C ILE A 367 10.14 3.74 6.23
N SER A 368 9.89 3.49 4.95
CA SER A 368 8.53 3.36 4.40
C SER A 368 7.85 2.05 4.81
N ASP A 369 6.52 2.02 4.77
CA ASP A 369 5.73 0.80 4.94
C ASP A 369 5.82 -0.13 3.72
N GLY A 370 6.05 0.44 2.54
CA GLY A 370 6.21 -0.30 1.30
C GLY A 370 7.08 0.40 0.26
N THR A 371 7.40 -0.35 -0.78
CA THR A 371 8.16 0.11 -1.95
C THR A 371 7.40 -0.24 -3.20
N ILE A 372 7.25 0.74 -4.10
CA ILE A 372 6.63 0.57 -5.41
C ILE A 372 7.61 1.09 -6.46
N SER A 373 7.90 0.29 -7.47
CA SER A 373 8.78 0.66 -8.58
C SER A 373 8.05 1.54 -9.60
N LYS A 374 8.84 2.26 -10.40
CA LYS A 374 8.31 3.20 -11.40
C LYS A 374 7.29 2.59 -12.36
N THR A 375 7.45 1.31 -12.70
CA THR A 375 6.54 0.61 -13.63
C THR A 375 5.19 0.24 -13.02
N ASN A 376 5.02 0.42 -11.70
CA ASN A 376 3.89 -0.11 -10.95
C ASN A 376 3.13 0.98 -10.17
N ILE A 377 3.17 2.24 -10.60
CA ILE A 377 2.50 3.35 -9.88
C ILE A 377 0.99 3.10 -9.71
N VAL A 378 0.33 2.54 -10.74
CA VAL A 378 -1.08 2.13 -10.72
C VAL A 378 -1.33 1.02 -9.68
N GLY A 379 -0.29 0.23 -9.36
CA GLY A 379 -0.31 -0.76 -8.29
C GLY A 379 -0.65 -0.19 -6.91
N LEU A 380 -0.54 1.12 -6.70
CA LEU A 380 -1.03 1.78 -5.49
C LEU A 380 -2.52 1.53 -5.27
N LEU A 381 -3.34 1.44 -6.33
CA LEU A 381 -4.78 1.14 -6.22
C LEU A 381 -5.03 -0.21 -5.51
N ASN A 382 -4.22 -1.22 -5.82
CA ASN A 382 -4.31 -2.55 -5.19
C ASN A 382 -3.97 -2.52 -3.69
N VAL A 383 -3.03 -1.67 -3.30
CA VAL A 383 -2.68 -1.47 -1.89
C VAL A 383 -3.82 -0.80 -1.13
N LEU A 384 -4.59 0.05 -1.80
CA LEU A 384 -5.73 0.80 -1.25
C LEU A 384 -7.05 0.04 -1.27
N GLY A 385 -7.03 -1.25 -1.60
CA GLY A 385 -8.23 -2.09 -1.67
C GLY A 385 -9.06 -1.90 -2.94
N GLY A 386 -8.49 -1.32 -4.00
CA GLY A 386 -9.02 -1.46 -5.35
C GLY A 386 -8.90 -2.92 -5.76
N GLU A 387 -9.99 -3.66 -5.70
CA GLU A 387 -10.09 -4.97 -6.36
C GLU A 387 -10.40 -4.71 -7.83
N GLU A 388 -9.56 -5.21 -8.74
CA GLU A 388 -9.97 -5.33 -10.15
C GLU A 388 -11.17 -6.29 -10.19
N ARG A 389 -12.33 -5.77 -10.61
CA ARG A 389 -13.55 -6.56 -10.76
C ARG A 389 -13.54 -7.41 -12.02
#